data_AF-A0A8B9MQY9-F1
#
_entry.id   AF-A0A8B9MQY9-F1
#
_cell.length_a   1.000
_cell.length_b   1.000
_cell.length_c   1.000
_cell.angle_alpha   90.00
_cell.angle_beta   90.00
_cell.angle_gamma   90.00
#
_symmetry.space_group_name_H-M   'P 1'
#
loop_
_entity.id
_entity.type
_entity.pdbx_description
1 polymer ?
#
loop_
_entity_poly.entity_id
_entity_poly.type
_entity_poly.pdbx_seq_one_letter_code
_entity_poly.pdbx_strand_id
1 'polypeptide(L)'
;LGIADGFAEVGALLRLPRFAGVSEEDLRRLVAADPKRRFALRPDPLRIRANQGHSLQVPALELTPLQTPEALPPTLAHGTRRRFWPPIRAGGLAPMGRTHIHLAPGLPGDPGVRSGMRPDSEIAIIIDGPRALAGEWAPRRFFGGVGGAGIQLTPPPPPQRGSPFSAQPTG
;
A
#
# COMPACT_ATOMS: atom_id res chain seq x y z
N LEU A 1 20.43 -11.81 7.61
CA LEU A 1 19.63 -10.61 7.22
C LEU A 1 18.62 -10.37 8.33
N GLY A 2 18.75 -9.28 9.09
CA GLY A 2 17.81 -8.93 10.16
C GLY A 2 16.47 -8.52 9.56
N ILE A 3 15.57 -9.49 9.39
CA ILE A 3 14.28 -9.32 8.69
C ILE A 3 13.17 -8.70 9.56
N ALA A 4 13.48 -8.31 10.80
CA ALA A 4 12.48 -7.78 11.72
C ALA A 4 11.82 -6.49 11.19
N ASP A 5 12.61 -5.53 10.70
CA ASP A 5 12.15 -4.20 10.25
C ASP A 5 12.15 -4.02 8.72
N GLY A 6 12.49 -5.08 8.00
CA GLY A 6 12.52 -5.15 6.53
C GLY A 6 13.77 -4.53 5.89
N PHE A 7 14.70 -4.00 6.67
CA PHE A 7 15.91 -3.39 6.14
C PHE A 7 16.99 -4.42 5.76
N ALA A 8 17.58 -4.22 4.59
CA ALA A 8 18.77 -4.91 4.13
C ALA A 8 19.95 -3.93 4.09
N GLU A 9 21.15 -4.42 4.42
CA GLU A 9 22.39 -3.65 4.31
C GLU A 9 22.75 -3.43 2.84
N VAL A 10 23.00 -2.18 2.46
CA VAL A 10 23.21 -1.79 1.06
C VAL A 10 24.49 -2.40 0.51
N GLY A 11 25.58 -2.43 1.27
CA GLY A 11 26.82 -3.07 0.83
C GLY A 11 26.62 -4.55 0.51
N ALA A 12 25.89 -5.30 1.36
CA ALA A 12 25.51 -6.68 1.04
C ALA A 12 24.60 -6.80 -0.19
N LEU A 13 23.65 -5.89 -0.37
CA LEU A 13 22.76 -5.87 -1.53
C LEU A 13 23.54 -5.67 -2.83
N LEU A 14 24.46 -4.70 -2.87
CA LEU A 14 25.24 -4.34 -4.05
C LEU A 14 26.26 -5.41 -4.46
N ARG A 15 26.63 -6.33 -3.56
CA ARG A 15 27.47 -7.49 -3.90
C ARG A 15 26.74 -8.57 -4.71
N LEU A 16 25.41 -8.53 -4.81
CA LEU A 16 24.66 -9.53 -5.57
C LEU A 16 24.85 -9.28 -7.09
N PRO A 17 25.02 -10.33 -7.92
CA PRO A 17 25.25 -10.18 -9.36
C PRO A 17 24.18 -9.34 -10.10
N ARG A 18 22.93 -9.38 -9.60
CA ARG A 18 21.81 -8.60 -10.17
C ARG A 18 21.94 -7.08 -10.01
N PHE A 19 22.82 -6.62 -9.12
CA PHE A 19 23.10 -5.21 -8.87
C PHE A 19 24.51 -4.82 -9.33
N ALA A 20 25.14 -5.63 -10.19
CA ALA A 20 26.43 -5.28 -10.78
C ALA A 20 26.34 -3.92 -11.51
N GLY A 21 27.28 -3.02 -11.19
CA GLY A 21 27.31 -1.66 -11.75
C GLY A 21 26.38 -0.65 -11.07
N VAL A 22 25.62 -1.03 -10.05
CA VAL A 22 24.81 -0.10 -9.23
C VAL A 22 25.64 0.39 -8.05
N SER A 23 25.67 1.70 -7.83
CA SER A 23 26.34 2.33 -6.69
C SER A 23 25.39 2.69 -5.55
N GLU A 24 25.93 2.99 -4.37
CA GLU A 24 25.13 3.55 -3.26
C GLU A 24 24.47 4.87 -3.64
N GLU A 25 25.16 5.70 -4.43
CA GLU A 25 24.65 6.99 -4.91
C GLU A 25 23.44 6.80 -5.83
N ASP A 26 23.45 5.77 -6.68
CA ASP A 26 22.29 5.42 -7.52
C ASP A 26 21.07 5.08 -6.67
N LEU A 27 21.26 4.31 -5.60
CA LEU A 27 20.18 3.98 -4.67
C LEU A 27 19.67 5.22 -3.93
N ARG A 28 20.56 6.12 -3.48
CA ARG A 28 20.17 7.40 -2.86
C ARG A 28 19.34 8.26 -3.80
N ARG A 29 19.79 8.42 -5.05
CA ARG A 29 19.05 9.16 -6.09
C ARG A 29 17.70 8.52 -6.39
N LEU A 30 17.64 7.19 -6.50
CA LEU A 30 16.40 6.45 -6.72
C LEU A 30 15.39 6.67 -5.59
N VAL A 31 15.82 6.56 -4.33
CA VAL A 31 14.94 6.76 -3.18
C VAL A 31 14.48 8.22 -3.09
N ALA A 32 15.38 9.18 -3.33
CA ALA A 32 15.04 10.61 -3.30
C ALA A 32 14.07 11.01 -4.43
N ALA A 33 14.21 10.41 -5.61
CA ALA A 33 13.37 10.71 -6.77
C ALA A 33 12.06 9.92 -6.81
N ASP A 34 11.79 9.01 -5.87
CA ASP A 34 10.60 8.15 -5.91
C ASP A 34 9.34 8.89 -5.42
N PRO A 35 8.43 9.34 -6.31
CA PRO A 35 7.25 10.09 -5.91
C PRO A 35 6.25 9.22 -5.14
N LYS A 36 6.38 7.90 -5.21
CA LYS A 36 5.54 6.92 -4.52
C LYS A 36 6.11 6.50 -3.17
N ARG A 37 7.33 6.95 -2.83
CA ARG A 37 8.02 6.63 -1.57
C ARG A 37 8.02 5.13 -1.28
N ARG A 38 8.34 4.30 -2.28
CA ARG A 38 8.37 2.83 -2.19
C ARG A 38 9.52 2.33 -1.34
N PHE A 39 10.57 3.13 -1.20
CA PHE A 39 11.78 2.75 -0.49
C PHE A 39 12.12 3.75 0.60
N ALA A 40 12.79 3.28 1.65
CA ALA A 40 13.38 4.12 2.68
C ALA A 40 14.84 3.72 2.89
N LEU A 41 15.68 4.73 3.19
CA LEU A 41 17.07 4.56 3.55
C LEU A 41 17.27 4.91 5.03
N ARG A 42 18.19 4.19 5.67
CA ARG A 42 18.67 4.49 7.03
C ARG A 42 20.19 4.58 6.99
N PRO A 43 20.80 5.62 7.59
CA PRO A 43 22.26 5.72 7.68
C PRO A 43 22.84 4.73 8.70
N ASP A 44 24.17 4.55 8.63
CA ASP A 44 25.06 3.97 9.64
C ASP A 44 24.68 2.59 10.23
N PRO A 45 24.99 1.47 9.54
CA PRO A 45 25.44 1.39 8.15
C PRO A 45 24.27 1.68 7.19
N LEU A 46 24.57 2.05 5.94
CA LEU A 46 23.53 2.32 4.96
C LEU A 46 22.65 1.09 4.73
N ARG A 47 21.35 1.23 5.01
CA ARG A 47 20.35 0.17 4.81
C ARG A 47 19.18 0.68 3.98
N ILE A 48 18.56 -0.23 3.22
CA ILE A 48 17.38 0.05 2.40
C ILE A 48 16.26 -0.95 2.71
N ARG A 49 15.01 -0.49 2.71
CA ARG A 49 13.81 -1.35 2.73
C ARG A 49 12.76 -0.89 1.73
N ALA A 50 11.81 -1.78 1.42
CA ALA A 50 10.53 -1.35 0.86
C ALA A 50 9.62 -0.81 1.98
N ASN A 51 8.83 0.23 1.69
CA ASN A 51 7.86 0.80 2.62
C ASN A 51 6.50 0.10 2.55
N GLN A 52 6.19 -0.56 1.42
CA GLN A 52 4.95 -1.28 1.21
C GLN A 52 5.14 -2.48 0.28
N GLY A 53 4.14 -3.37 0.25
CA GLY A 53 4.05 -4.43 -0.76
C GLY A 53 4.74 -5.73 -0.37
N HIS A 54 5.07 -5.89 0.91
CA HIS A 54 5.65 -7.11 1.43
C HIS A 54 4.68 -8.30 1.26
N SER A 55 5.21 -9.38 0.70
CA SER A 55 4.57 -10.70 0.68
C SER A 55 5.04 -11.58 1.84
N LEU A 56 6.14 -11.20 2.49
CA LEU A 56 6.64 -11.80 3.72
C LEU A 56 6.19 -10.98 4.92
N GLN A 57 6.02 -11.63 6.07
CA GLN A 57 5.75 -10.92 7.32
C GLN A 57 6.99 -10.15 7.76
N VAL A 58 6.81 -8.85 8.00
CA VAL A 58 7.83 -7.94 8.54
C VAL A 58 7.28 -7.38 9.86
N PRO A 59 7.61 -7.99 11.01
CA PRO A 59 6.94 -7.70 12.29
C PRO A 59 7.10 -6.25 12.79
N ALA A 60 8.26 -5.63 12.53
CA ALA A 60 8.59 -4.26 12.91
C ALA A 60 8.51 -3.29 11.73
N LEU A 61 7.57 -3.53 10.79
CA LEU A 61 7.24 -2.52 9.79
C LEU A 61 6.54 -1.36 10.49
N GLU A 62 7.12 -0.16 10.39
CA GLU A 62 6.62 1.07 11.01
C GLU A 62 5.37 1.58 10.28
N LEU A 63 4.27 0.84 10.43
CA LEU A 63 2.96 1.24 9.94
C LEU A 63 2.25 2.05 11.01
N THR A 64 1.83 3.28 10.70
CA THR A 64 1.11 4.13 11.64
C THR A 64 -0.37 3.76 11.62
N PRO A 65 -0.96 3.26 12.72
CA PRO A 65 -2.39 2.98 12.78
C PRO A 65 -3.22 4.26 12.61
N LEU A 66 -4.25 4.21 11.77
CA LEU A 66 -5.23 5.28 11.62
C LEU A 66 -6.47 4.90 12.43
N GLN A 67 -6.61 5.51 13.61
CA GLN A 67 -7.55 5.07 14.65
C GLN A 67 -8.82 5.91 14.74
N THR A 68 -8.86 7.08 14.08
CA THR A 68 -10.05 7.95 14.07
C THR A 68 -10.55 8.17 12.64
N PRO A 69 -11.87 8.32 12.42
CA PRO A 69 -12.43 8.54 11.09
C PRO A 69 -11.79 9.72 10.35
N GLU A 70 -11.43 10.77 11.08
CA GLU A 70 -10.81 12.00 10.57
C GLU A 70 -9.36 11.80 10.12
N ALA A 71 -8.70 10.74 10.63
CA ALA A 71 -7.36 10.36 10.21
C ALA A 71 -7.33 9.66 8.85
N LEU A 72 -8.49 9.26 8.31
CA LEU A 72 -8.61 8.68 6.97
C LEU A 72 -8.98 9.74 5.93
N PRO A 73 -8.43 9.62 4.70
CA PRO A 73 -9.01 10.29 3.54
C PRO A 73 -10.51 9.96 3.41
N PRO A 74 -11.36 10.92 3.01
CA PRO A 74 -12.80 10.68 2.84
C PRO A 74 -13.06 9.59 1.80
N THR A 75 -12.20 9.53 0.79
CA THR A 75 -12.28 8.58 -0.31
C THR A 75 -10.99 7.78 -0.39
N LEU A 76 -11.12 6.46 -0.42
CA LEU A 76 -10.04 5.53 -0.75
C LEU A 76 -10.42 4.75 -2.00
N ALA A 77 -9.44 4.40 -2.83
CA ALA A 77 -9.68 3.61 -4.03
C ALA A 77 -8.75 2.39 -4.14
N HIS A 78 -9.29 1.29 -4.66
CA HIS A 78 -8.54 0.12 -5.09
C HIS A 78 -8.76 -0.13 -6.58
N GLY A 79 -7.69 0.05 -7.36
CA GLY A 79 -7.72 -0.21 -8.81
C GLY A 79 -7.62 -1.70 -9.09
N THR A 80 -8.52 -2.22 -9.92
CA THR A 80 -8.57 -3.62 -10.37
C THR A 80 -8.97 -3.71 -11.84
N ARG A 81 -8.99 -4.94 -12.38
CA ARG A 81 -9.45 -5.22 -13.75
C ARG A 81 -10.88 -5.80 -13.71
N ARG A 82 -11.67 -5.59 -14.76
CA ARG A 82 -13.09 -6.00 -14.89
C ARG A 82 -13.31 -7.46 -14.55
N ARG A 83 -12.42 -8.33 -15.03
CA ARG A 83 -12.50 -9.78 -14.76
C ARG A 83 -12.44 -10.16 -13.28
N PHE A 84 -11.87 -9.31 -12.43
CA PHE A 84 -11.78 -9.55 -10.99
C PHE A 84 -12.94 -8.93 -10.21
N TRP A 85 -13.78 -8.13 -10.86
CA TRP A 85 -14.93 -7.51 -10.18
C TRP A 85 -15.94 -8.54 -9.65
N PRO A 86 -16.37 -9.57 -10.41
CA PRO A 86 -17.34 -10.53 -9.90
C PRO A 86 -16.92 -11.22 -8.57
N PRO A 87 -15.70 -11.80 -8.45
CA PRO A 87 -15.28 -12.38 -7.18
C PRO A 87 -15.08 -11.34 -6.07
N ILE A 88 -14.62 -10.12 -6.39
CA ILE A 88 -14.48 -9.06 -5.38
C ILE A 88 -15.84 -8.58 -4.87
N ARG A 89 -16.83 -8.47 -5.75
CA ARG A 89 -18.21 -8.12 -5.39
C ARG A 89 -18.84 -9.17 -4.48
N ALA A 90 -18.51 -10.45 -4.67
CA ALA A 90 -19.04 -11.54 -3.87
C ALA A 90 -18.29 -11.71 -2.54
N GLY A 91 -16.95 -11.69 -2.57
CA GLY A 91 -16.09 -12.07 -1.45
C GLY A 91 -15.31 -10.93 -0.80
N GLY A 92 -15.36 -9.73 -1.36
CA GLY A 92 -14.62 -8.57 -0.89
C GLY A 92 -13.22 -8.48 -1.47
N LEU A 93 -12.52 -7.41 -1.08
CA LEU A 93 -11.10 -7.27 -1.39
C LEU A 93 -10.31 -8.27 -0.55
N ALA A 94 -9.25 -8.84 -1.11
CA ALA A 94 -8.30 -9.66 -0.38
C ALA A 94 -6.88 -9.16 -0.67
N PRO A 95 -5.92 -9.33 0.26
CA PRO A 95 -4.54 -8.92 0.04
C PRO A 95 -3.83 -9.81 -1.01
N MET A 96 -4.44 -10.96 -1.33
CA MET A 96 -3.86 -12.00 -2.19
C MET A 96 -2.51 -12.44 -1.63
N GLY A 97 -1.43 -12.42 -2.42
CA GLY A 97 -0.09 -12.76 -1.96
C GLY A 97 0.59 -11.72 -1.06
N ARG A 98 -0.09 -10.62 -0.70
CA ARG A 98 0.48 -9.57 0.17
C ARG A 98 0.02 -9.73 1.61
N THR A 99 0.64 -8.97 2.51
CA THR A 99 0.20 -8.87 3.91
C THR A 99 -0.99 -7.92 4.10
N HIS A 100 -1.13 -6.91 3.24
CA HIS A 100 -2.18 -5.89 3.31
C HIS A 100 -2.79 -5.59 1.94
N ILE A 101 -4.02 -5.07 1.93
CA ILE A 101 -4.63 -4.44 0.76
C ILE A 101 -4.08 -3.02 0.67
N HIS A 102 -3.68 -2.62 -0.52
CA HIS A 102 -3.19 -1.26 -0.77
C HIS A 102 -4.30 -0.42 -1.38
N LEU A 103 -4.45 0.78 -0.85
CA LEU A 103 -5.46 1.75 -1.23
C LEU A 103 -4.80 3.08 -1.60
N ALA A 104 -5.34 3.72 -2.64
CA ALA A 104 -5.06 5.10 -2.99
C ALA A 104 -5.89 6.05 -2.13
N PRO A 105 -5.35 7.17 -1.62
CA PRO A 105 -6.08 8.18 -0.87
C PRO A 105 -6.81 9.18 -1.80
N GLY A 106 -7.73 8.69 -2.62
CA GLY A 106 -8.51 9.49 -3.57
C GLY A 106 -8.97 8.68 -4.79
N LEU A 107 -9.60 9.37 -5.74
CA LEU A 107 -10.12 8.79 -6.98
C LEU A 107 -9.03 8.64 -8.06
N PRO A 108 -9.26 7.79 -9.08
CA PRO A 108 -8.41 7.75 -10.26
C PRO A 108 -8.34 9.14 -10.92
N GLY A 109 -7.14 9.60 -11.23
CA GLY A 109 -6.92 10.91 -11.85
C GLY A 109 -6.77 12.08 -10.88
N ASP A 110 -7.05 11.90 -9.59
CA ASP A 110 -6.86 12.96 -8.60
C ASP A 110 -5.37 13.38 -8.53
N PRO A 111 -5.05 14.69 -8.53
CA PRO A 111 -3.67 15.18 -8.50
C PRO A 111 -2.85 14.69 -7.29
N GLY A 112 -3.52 14.37 -6.17
CA GLY A 112 -2.92 13.85 -4.95
C GLY A 112 -2.65 12.34 -4.98
N VAL A 113 -3.26 11.59 -5.91
CA VAL A 113 -3.17 10.13 -5.98
C VAL A 113 -1.93 9.72 -6.75
N ARG A 114 -0.83 9.57 -6.01
CA ARG A 114 0.48 9.18 -6.58
C ARG A 114 0.68 7.67 -6.64
N SER A 115 -0.02 6.91 -5.80
CA SER A 115 0.15 5.48 -5.63
C SER A 115 -1.16 4.79 -5.23
N GLY A 116 -1.19 3.45 -5.28
CA GLY A 116 -2.36 2.66 -4.88
C GLY A 116 -3.19 2.11 -6.04
N MET A 117 -2.99 2.57 -7.28
CA MET A 117 -3.63 2.02 -8.48
C MET A 117 -2.63 1.74 -9.58
N ARG A 118 -2.84 0.64 -10.30
CA ARG A 118 -2.03 0.32 -11.48
C ARG A 118 -2.53 1.12 -12.68
N PRO A 119 -1.65 1.55 -13.60
CA PRO A 119 -2.06 2.26 -14.82
C PRO A 119 -3.08 1.51 -15.67
N ASP A 120 -3.07 0.18 -15.63
CA ASP A 120 -3.97 -0.70 -16.38
C ASP A 120 -5.18 -1.16 -15.56
N SER A 121 -5.53 -0.43 -14.50
CA SER A 121 -6.79 -0.67 -13.78
C SER A 121 -7.94 -0.23 -14.67
N GLU A 122 -8.99 -1.04 -14.76
CA GLU A 122 -10.20 -0.78 -15.56
C GLU A 122 -11.40 -0.37 -14.68
N ILE A 123 -11.35 -0.74 -13.40
CA ILE A 123 -12.35 -0.43 -12.38
C ILE A 123 -11.63 0.07 -11.13
N ALA A 124 -12.17 1.11 -10.51
CA ALA A 124 -11.82 1.56 -9.18
C ALA A 124 -12.92 1.16 -8.21
N ILE A 125 -12.56 0.40 -7.18
CA ILE A 125 -13.43 0.12 -6.05
C ILE A 125 -13.23 1.25 -5.05
N ILE A 126 -14.29 2.00 -4.80
CA ILE A 126 -14.28 3.19 -3.96
C ILE A 126 -14.77 2.81 -2.57
N ILE A 127 -14.09 3.33 -1.56
CA ILE A 127 -14.33 3.06 -0.14
C ILE A 127 -14.48 4.41 0.56
N ASP A 128 -15.60 4.60 1.25
CA ASP A 128 -15.74 5.69 2.21
C ASP A 128 -14.85 5.37 3.43
N GLY A 129 -13.76 6.12 3.59
CA GLY A 129 -12.75 5.87 4.62
C GLY A 129 -13.32 6.00 6.05
N PRO A 130 -13.90 7.15 6.42
CA PRO A 130 -14.54 7.37 7.72
C PRO A 130 -15.58 6.30 8.07
N ARG A 131 -16.49 5.97 7.14
CA ARG A 131 -17.52 4.93 7.38
C ARG A 131 -16.93 3.54 7.51
N ALA A 132 -15.88 3.23 6.74
CA ALA A 132 -15.20 1.94 6.80
C ALA A 132 -14.45 1.72 8.14
N LEU A 133 -14.05 2.80 8.82
CA LEU A 133 -13.47 2.73 10.16
C LEU A 133 -14.55 2.75 11.27
N ALA A 134 -15.60 3.57 11.15
CA ALA A 134 -16.58 3.80 12.20
C ALA A 134 -17.67 2.73 12.35
N GLY A 135 -17.96 1.94 11.30
CA GLY A 135 -19.12 1.04 11.28
C GLY A 135 -18.89 -0.38 11.84
N GLU A 136 -19.94 -1.20 11.78
CA GLU A 136 -19.99 -2.66 12.09
C GLU A 136 -19.02 -3.54 11.28
N TRP A 137 -18.21 -2.91 10.44
CA TRP A 137 -17.21 -3.53 9.58
C TRP A 137 -15.86 -3.69 10.28
N ALA A 138 -15.74 -3.23 11.53
CA ALA A 138 -14.63 -3.46 12.44
C ALA A 138 -14.47 -4.97 12.76
N PRO A 139 -13.24 -5.49 13.01
CA PRO A 139 -12.01 -4.76 13.30
C PRO A 139 -11.12 -4.60 12.05
N ARG A 140 -11.40 -3.58 11.23
CA ARG A 140 -10.51 -3.18 10.14
C ARG A 140 -9.44 -2.26 10.69
N ARG A 141 -8.18 -2.59 10.45
CA ARG A 141 -7.07 -1.71 10.77
C ARG A 141 -6.60 -1.07 9.49
N PHE A 142 -6.67 0.25 9.47
CA PHE A 142 -6.05 1.07 8.46
C PHE A 142 -4.71 1.55 8.96
N PHE A 143 -3.74 1.58 8.07
CA PHE A 143 -2.41 2.06 8.35
C PHE A 143 -1.97 3.07 7.30
N GLY A 144 -1.43 4.20 7.75
CA GLY A 144 -0.64 5.07 6.89
C GLY A 144 0.68 4.37 6.54
N GLY A 145 1.06 4.39 5.26
CA GLY A 145 2.41 3.95 4.91
C GLY A 145 3.46 4.92 5.42
N VAL A 146 4.67 4.40 5.63
CA VAL A 146 5.85 5.18 6.06
C VAL A 146 6.01 6.42 5.19
N GLY A 147 6.10 7.59 5.81
CA GLY A 147 6.26 8.86 5.10
C GLY A 147 5.10 9.18 4.15
N GLY A 148 3.87 8.73 4.41
CA GLY A 148 2.71 9.03 3.56
C GLY A 148 2.62 8.22 2.27
N ALA A 149 3.35 7.11 2.17
CA ALA A 149 3.22 6.16 1.06
C ALA A 149 1.85 5.47 1.16
N GLY A 150 0.77 6.05 0.64
CA GLY A 150 -0.56 5.43 0.53
C GLY A 150 -1.19 4.92 1.84
N ILE A 151 -2.29 4.17 1.70
CA ILE A 151 -3.06 3.58 2.81
C ILE A 151 -3.06 2.06 2.68
N GLN A 152 -2.85 1.36 3.79
CA GLN A 152 -2.91 -0.10 3.88
C GLN A 152 -4.09 -0.53 4.74
N LEU A 153 -4.79 -1.58 4.32
CA LEU A 153 -5.96 -2.12 4.98
C LEU A 153 -5.74 -3.62 5.25
N THR A 154 -6.04 -4.06 6.46
CA THR A 154 -6.15 -5.50 6.77
C THR A 154 -7.30 -6.15 5.99
N PRO A 155 -7.21 -7.45 5.64
CA PRO A 155 -8.24 -8.12 4.85
C PRO A 155 -9.64 -7.93 5.44
N PRO A 156 -10.64 -7.49 4.67
CA PRO A 156 -12.02 -7.41 5.12
C PRO A 156 -12.74 -8.76 5.02
N PRO A 157 -13.81 -8.97 5.82
CA PRO A 157 -14.84 -9.96 5.49
C PRO A 157 -15.60 -9.56 4.22
N PRO A 158 -16.37 -10.50 3.61
CA PRO A 158 -17.17 -10.25 2.42
C PRO A 158 -18.10 -9.02 2.53
N PRO A 159 -18.39 -8.33 1.42
CA PRO A 159 -19.30 -7.19 1.42
C PRO A 159 -20.72 -7.64 1.77
N GLN A 160 -21.27 -7.01 2.80
CA GLN A 160 -22.67 -7.11 3.23
C GLN A 160 -23.51 -5.93 2.70
N ARG A 161 -24.84 -5.98 2.87
CA ARG A 161 -25.75 -4.86 2.52
C ARG A 161 -25.35 -3.59 3.28
N GLY A 162 -25.38 -2.43 2.61
CA GLY A 162 -24.95 -1.15 3.23
C GLY A 162 -23.43 -0.93 3.28
N SER A 163 -22.68 -1.77 2.57
CA SER A 163 -21.23 -1.69 2.39
C SER A 163 -20.75 -0.29 1.96
N PRO A 164 -19.64 0.23 2.54
CA PRO A 164 -19.02 1.49 2.10
C PRO A 164 -18.31 1.37 0.75
N PHE A 165 -18.39 0.21 0.10
CA PHE A 165 -17.76 -0.10 -1.18
C PHE A 165 -18.70 0.16 -2.36
N SER A 166 -18.23 0.93 -3.34
CA SER A 166 -18.84 1.03 -4.68
C SER A 166 -17.78 0.75 -5.75
N ALA A 167 -18.18 0.60 -7.02
CA ALA A 167 -17.25 0.38 -8.13
C ALA A 167 -17.60 1.30 -9.30
N GLN A 168 -16.58 1.87 -9.93
CA GLN A 168 -16.73 2.72 -11.10
C GLN A 168 -15.59 2.50 -12.10
N PRO A 169 -15.76 2.82 -13.40
CA PRO A 169 -14.67 2.85 -14.36
C PRO A 169 -13.54 3.80 -13.93
N THR A 170 -12.31 3.50 -14.32
CA THR A 170 -11.12 4.34 -14.05
C THR A 170 -10.89 5.44 -15.09
N GLY A 171 -11.67 5.45 -16.17
CA GLY A 171 -11.67 6.41 -17.27
C GLY A 171 -12.98 6.39 -18.03
#